data_AF-A0A183DL68-F1
#
_entry.id   AF-A0A183DL68-F1
#
_cell.length_a   1.000
_cell.length_b   1.000
_cell.length_c   1.000
_cell.angle_alpha   90.00
_cell.angle_beta   90.00
_cell.angle_gamma   90.00
#
_symmetry.space_group_name_H-M   'P 1'
#
loop_
_entity.id
_entity.type
_entity.pdbx_description
1 polymer ?
#
loop_
_entity_poly.entity_id
_entity_poly.type
_entity_poly.pdbx_seq_one_letter_code
_entity_poly.pdbx_strand_id
1 'polypeptide(L)' 'LKTIHCPAHILLRRTPRQFYAINTYLMTVNRHTTPRYKWLVKKMKEAIKEIEEELEKDEIGPRDKSSKSTKRAKAKQTEL' A
#
# COMPACT_ATOMS: atom_id res chain seq x y z
N LEU A 1 12.18 11.18 -16.03
CA LEU A 1 10.98 11.64 -15.27
C LEU A 1 10.93 10.94 -13.92
N LYS A 2 11.10 11.65 -12.79
CA LYS A 2 10.68 11.10 -11.48
C LYS A 2 9.15 11.12 -11.48
N THR A 3 8.53 9.97 -11.65
CA THR A 3 7.06 9.80 -11.61
C THR A 3 6.58 9.93 -10.15
N ILE A 4 6.55 11.17 -9.65
CA ILE A 4 6.09 11.50 -8.29
C ILE A 4 4.57 11.32 -8.16
N HIS A 5 3.86 11.22 -9.30
CA HIS A 5 2.40 11.17 -9.36
C HIS A 5 1.89 9.99 -10.20
N CYS A 6 2.36 8.77 -9.90
CA CYS A 6 1.74 7.56 -10.44
C CYS A 6 0.55 7.18 -9.54
N PRO A 7 -0.67 7.00 -10.08
CA PRO A 7 -1.83 6.55 -9.31
C PRO A 7 -1.57 5.24 -8.54
N ALA A 8 -0.76 4.35 -9.12
CA ALA A 8 -0.34 3.12 -8.46
C ALA A 8 0.46 3.39 -7.17
N HIS A 9 1.26 4.46 -7.14
CA HIS A 9 2.04 4.84 -5.96
C HIS A 9 1.16 5.37 -4.82
N ILE A 10 0.08 6.08 -5.16
CA ILE A 10 -0.91 6.56 -4.18
C ILE A 10 -1.66 5.36 -3.58
N LEU A 11 -2.07 4.41 -4.42
CA LEU A 11 -2.71 3.19 -3.97
C LEU A 11 -1.79 2.38 -3.05
N LEU A 12 -0.51 2.18 -3.45
CA LEU A 12 0.46 1.38 -2.69
C LEU A 12 0.82 1.97 -1.31
N ARG A 13 0.62 3.27 -1.12
CA ARG A 13 0.92 3.95 0.14
C ARG A 13 -0.27 4.06 1.10
N ARG A 14 -1.50 4.05 0.57
CA ARG A 14 -2.71 4.37 1.34
C ARG A 14 -3.71 3.23 1.44
N THR A 15 -3.56 2.18 0.66
CA THR A 15 -4.53 1.08 0.67
C THR A 15 -4.01 -0.08 1.51
N PRO A 16 -4.89 -0.76 2.28
CA PRO A 16 -4.51 -1.91 3.09
C PRO A 16 -4.10 -3.07 2.18
N ARG A 17 -3.25 -3.97 2.67
CA ARG A 17 -2.65 -5.02 1.83
C ARG A 17 -3.70 -5.96 1.22
N GLN A 18 -4.82 -6.13 1.90
CA GLN A 18 -5.97 -6.95 1.52
C GLN A 18 -6.70 -6.38 0.31
N PHE A 19 -6.63 -5.06 0.07
CA PHE A 19 -7.22 -4.42 -1.10
C PHE A 19 -6.72 -5.08 -2.40
N TYR A 20 -5.42 -5.33 -2.49
CA TYR A 20 -4.82 -6.00 -3.64
C TYR A 20 -5.28 -7.44 -3.79
N ALA A 21 -5.33 -8.19 -2.69
CA ALA A 21 -5.80 -9.58 -2.72
C ALA A 21 -7.25 -9.66 -3.21
N ILE A 22 -8.12 -8.79 -2.71
CA ILE A 22 -9.53 -8.69 -3.12
C ILE A 22 -9.61 -8.32 -4.61
N ASN A 23 -8.85 -7.30 -5.04
CA ASN A 23 -8.90 -6.83 -6.42
C ASN A 23 -8.41 -7.90 -7.40
N THR A 24 -7.29 -8.57 -7.10
CA THR A 24 -6.79 -9.70 -7.90
C THR A 24 -7.80 -10.83 -7.95
N TYR A 25 -8.45 -11.14 -6.83
CA TYR A 25 -9.50 -12.16 -6.80
C TYR A 25 -10.67 -11.78 -7.72
N LEU A 26 -11.19 -10.55 -7.61
CA LEU A 26 -12.30 -10.09 -8.46
C LEU A 26 -11.94 -10.06 -9.94
N MET A 27 -10.70 -9.72 -10.30
CA MET A 27 -10.25 -9.71 -11.69
C MET A 27 -10.05 -11.11 -12.28
N THR A 28 -9.74 -12.12 -11.45
CA THR A 28 -9.41 -13.49 -11.91
C THR A 28 -10.57 -14.46 -11.77
N VAL A 29 -11.57 -14.15 -10.96
CA VAL A 29 -12.75 -14.99 -10.77
C VAL A 29 -13.56 -15.10 -12.06
N ASN A 30 -13.92 -16.33 -12.41
CA ASN A 30 -14.81 -16.60 -13.53
C ASN A 30 -16.22 -16.04 -13.22
N ARG A 31 -16.71 -15.16 -14.10
CA ARG A 31 -18.03 -14.50 -13.97
C ARG A 31 -19.20 -15.47 -13.98
N HIS A 32 -19.02 -16.65 -14.54
CA HIS A 32 -20.05 -17.69 -14.60
C HIS A 32 -20.09 -18.58 -13.35
N THR A 33 -19.13 -18.39 -12.43
CA THR A 33 -19.07 -19.15 -11.18
C THR A 33 -19.37 -18.25 -10.00
N THR A 34 -20.07 -18.77 -9.00
CA THR A 34 -20.36 -18.03 -7.77
C THR A 34 -19.05 -17.66 -7.06
N PRO A 35 -18.80 -16.37 -6.79
CA PRO A 35 -17.65 -15.96 -6.01
C PRO A 35 -17.66 -16.59 -4.61
N ARG A 36 -16.48 -16.83 -4.05
CA ARG A 36 -16.30 -17.33 -2.70
C ARG A 36 -16.53 -16.20 -1.69
N TYR A 37 -17.79 -15.89 -1.44
CA TYR A 37 -18.19 -14.80 -0.54
C TYR A 37 -17.60 -14.92 0.87
N LYS A 38 -17.48 -16.15 1.40
CA LYS A 38 -16.85 -16.40 2.70
C LYS A 38 -15.40 -15.89 2.76
N TRP A 39 -14.65 -16.05 1.67
CA TRP A 39 -13.27 -15.56 1.58
C TRP A 39 -13.23 -14.04 1.46
N LEU A 40 -14.10 -13.45 0.64
CA LEU A 40 -14.23 -12.00 0.49
C LEU A 40 -14.55 -11.32 1.81
N VAL A 41 -15.55 -11.81 2.54
CA VAL A 41 -15.94 -11.26 3.85
C VAL A 41 -14.78 -11.34 4.84
N LYS A 42 -14.04 -12.45 4.88
CA LYS A 42 -12.88 -12.59 5.75
C LYS A 42 -11.80 -11.55 5.41
N LYS A 43 -11.48 -11.38 4.13
CA LYS A 43 -10.48 -10.40 3.67
C LYS A 43 -10.92 -8.96 3.92
N MET A 44 -12.21 -8.68 3.79
CA MET A 44 -12.76 -7.36 4.08
C MET A 44 -12.67 -7.03 5.57
N LYS A 45 -12.98 -7.99 6.46
CA LYS A 45 -12.82 -7.82 7.91
C LYS A 45 -11.35 -7.57 8.29
N GLU A 46 -10.42 -8.32 7.68
CA GLU A 46 -8.98 -8.07 7.87
C GLU A 46 -8.57 -6.67 7.40
N ALA A 47 -9.11 -6.19 6.27
CA ALA A 47 -8.83 -4.85 5.76
C ALA A 47 -9.36 -3.74 6.68
N ILE A 48 -10.59 -3.89 7.18
CA ILE A 48 -11.21 -2.94 8.11
C ILE A 48 -10.37 -2.85 9.39
N LYS A 49 -9.97 -4.00 9.95
CA LYS A 49 -9.14 -4.03 11.15
C LYS A 49 -7.80 -3.32 10.97
N GLU A 50 -7.12 -3.52 9.82
CA GLU A 50 -5.87 -2.80 9.54
C GLU A 50 -6.08 -1.28 9.48
N ILE A 51 -7.18 -0.81 8.89
CA ILE A 51 -7.52 0.61 8.82
C ILE A 51 -7.85 1.16 10.21
N GLU A 52 -8.62 0.43 11.02
CA GLU A 52 -8.90 0.80 12.41
C GLU A 52 -7.61 0.92 13.22
N GLU A 53 -6.69 -0.04 13.10
CA GLU A 53 -5.37 0.00 13.76
C GLU A 53 -4.47 1.13 13.25
N GLU A 54 -4.65 1.61 12.01
CA GLU A 54 -3.94 2.80 11.48
C GLU A 54 -4.54 4.09 12.03
N LEU A 55 -5.88 4.19 12.09
CA LEU A 55 -6.59 5.34 12.67
C LEU A 55 -6.25 5.53 14.15
N GLU A 56 -6.23 4.46 14.94
CA GLU A 56 -5.83 4.52 16.35
C GLU A 56 -4.38 5.01 16.53
N LYS A 57 -3.49 4.72 15.58
CA LYS A 57 -2.09 5.20 15.62
C LYS A 57 -1.99 6.68 15.25
N ASP A 58 -2.84 7.16 14.34
CA ASP A 58 -2.90 8.56 13.93
C ASP A 58 -3.49 9.46 15.04
N GLU A 59 -4.40 8.95 15.86
CA GLU A 59 -4.94 9.65 17.05
C GLU A 59 -3.89 9.87 18.15
N ILE A 60 -2.77 9.12 18.15
CA ILE A 60 -1.70 9.21 19.16
C ILE A 60 -0.60 10.23 18.80
N GLY A 61 -0.73 10.98 17.70
CA GLY A 61 -0.03 12.26 17.51
C GLY A 61 0.54 12.51 16.11
N PRO A 62 0.82 13.79 15.77
CA PRO A 62 1.23 14.16 14.42
C PRO A 62 2.70 13.80 14.21
N ARG A 63 2.99 12.95 13.22
CA ARG A 63 4.35 12.84 12.68
C ARG A 63 4.34 13.11 11.19
N ASP A 64 4.58 14.37 10.87
CA ASP A 64 5.37 14.78 9.73
C ASP A 64 6.52 13.78 9.52
N LYS A 65 6.39 12.92 8.50
CA LYS A 65 7.54 12.26 7.86
C LYS A 65 7.86 13.00 6.57
N SER A 66 8.02 14.31 6.67
CA SER A 66 8.74 15.09 5.66
C SER A 66 10.25 14.91 5.88
N SER A 67 10.93 14.47 4.82
CA SER A 67 12.38 14.63 4.59
C SER A 67 13.38 14.17 5.66
N LYS A 68 13.89 12.92 5.53
CA LYS A 68 15.33 12.66 5.81
C LYS A 68 15.84 11.40 5.11
N SER A 69 16.35 11.56 3.88
CA SER A 69 17.56 10.84 3.46
C SER A 69 18.38 11.75 2.54
N THR A 70 19.13 12.61 3.20
CA THR A 70 20.23 13.39 2.62
C THR A 70 21.35 12.43 2.21
N LYS A 71 21.71 12.50 0.92
CA LYS A 71 23.04 12.29 0.31
C LYS A 71 23.93 11.20 0.92
N ARG A 72 24.03 10.05 0.24
CA ARG A 72 25.23 9.19 0.28
C ARG A 72 25.95 9.24 -1.07
N ALA A 73 27.10 9.92 -1.04
CA ALA A 73 28.30 9.74 -1.85
C ALA A 73 28.20 9.75 -3.39
N LYS A 74 28.32 10.96 -3.98
CA LYS A 74 29.19 11.14 -5.16
C LYS A 74 30.61 11.38 -4.62
N ALA A 75 31.42 10.33 -4.59
CA ALA A 75 32.87 10.39 -4.51
C ALA A 75 33.43 9.00 -4.86
N LYS A 76 33.44 8.67 -6.16
CA LYS A 76 34.51 7.81 -6.69
C LYS A 76 35.27 8.68 -7.66
N GLN A 77 36.32 9.22 -7.08
CA GLN A 77 37.42 9.96 -7.67
C GLN A 77 38.06 9.08 -8.75
N THR A 78 38.29 9.71 -9.89
CA THR A 78 39.34 9.41 -10.87
C THR A 78 40.57 8.76 -10.25
N GLU A 79 40.91 7.54 -10.66
CA GLU A 79 42.27 7.02 -10.81
C GLU A 79 42.25 5.86 -11.82
N LEU A 80 42.75 6.13 -13.02
CA LEU A 80 43.65 5.31 -13.86
C LEU A 80 43.89 6.05 -15.18
#